data_AF-A0AA38LV24-F1
#
_entry.id   AF-A0AA38LV24-F1
#
_cell.length_a   1.000
_cell.length_b   1.000
_cell.length_c   1.000
_cell.angle_alpha   90.00
_cell.angle_beta   90.00
_cell.angle_gamma   90.00
#
_symmetry.space_group_name_H-M   'P 1'
#
loop_
_entity.id
_entity.type
_entity.pdbx_description
1 polymer ?
#
loop_
_entity_poly.entity_id
_entity_poly.type
_entity_poly.pdbx_seq_one_letter_code
_entity_poly.pdbx_strand_id
1 'polypeptide(L)'
;MCEERHDGPSAEAAYFFPSFPPCPANHQTKPFAQWQPQGVYLAVRSSSTQHNRDSHGLTFASGQSVDTNAPEASEERAKERKLRQLQKGKLGVRVLKEDCFKIGLPDSGWTEPEGTSRSDYDISLPPFTRLMSATRDFLNSRNEEFQFNRTKRLMDSVRNAFGVRAEIPGQHCKGSGEFGVNYQPPSSLMNRRRKAKLPQQKTLIEQPDAEEETCPLLRDPVTSVRGFMALVRRDAEAGWDIAPALQLASVASAFICFVEHHNAVPELAEAFAKAAQLARSAINSLAEAKMFEDIIGRGTNLNRALWAVYGGQWQGPERGGLELEPASETTPVVEETGSDGGWEVEQIPDLRPSPPNAEDARKSLEPHLQPLDPKSVKMLGYIPFSRRKVISVSPPSSQLSPGEPTFKGQLGRLVTVAAPWTVEERWRARASAVESDDDGEESDEESDGFELEKEKATIDEPKELEIWYEADQFEGDQSCLVGVGLRGRWALMGAEDGPRWWSFKAKDFVLPAFWQS
;
A
#
# COMPACT_ATOMS: atom_id res chain seq x y z
N MET A 1 40.86 -80.36 -45.45
CA MET A 1 42.20 -79.77 -45.64
C MET A 1 42.04 -78.65 -46.64
N CYS A 2 42.24 -77.43 -46.15
CA CYS A 2 42.17 -76.07 -46.74
C CYS A 2 41.64 -75.22 -45.59
N GLU A 3 42.17 -74.08 -45.16
CA GLU A 3 43.34 -73.24 -45.46
C GLU A 3 43.44 -72.30 -44.23
N GLU A 4 44.61 -72.18 -43.59
CA GLU A 4 45.39 -70.93 -43.36
C GLU A 4 44.70 -69.85 -42.49
N ARG A 5 45.15 -69.59 -41.24
CA ARG A 5 46.20 -68.61 -40.80
C ARG A 5 45.89 -67.18 -41.24
N HIS A 6 46.05 -66.09 -40.49
CA HIS A 6 46.50 -65.71 -39.14
C HIS A 6 45.57 -64.53 -38.73
N ASP A 7 45.53 -64.05 -37.48
CA ASP A 7 46.23 -62.79 -37.16
C ASP A 7 46.18 -62.50 -35.65
N GLY A 8 47.35 -62.08 -35.14
CA GLY A 8 47.50 -61.44 -33.83
C GLY A 8 47.20 -59.95 -33.88
N PRO A 9 47.28 -59.26 -32.74
CA PRO A 9 46.86 -57.87 -32.59
C PRO A 9 47.99 -56.87 -32.84
N SER A 10 47.60 -55.61 -33.05
CA SER A 10 48.39 -54.36 -32.93
C SER A 10 48.97 -53.78 -34.22
N ALA A 11 48.26 -52.79 -34.80
CA ALA A 11 48.86 -51.64 -35.45
C ALA A 11 47.92 -50.42 -35.30
N GLU A 12 48.50 -49.35 -34.76
CA GLU A 12 48.01 -48.00 -34.51
C GLU A 12 46.91 -47.49 -35.46
N ALA A 13 45.70 -47.31 -34.95
CA ALA A 13 44.74 -46.39 -35.54
C ALA A 13 45.21 -44.96 -35.23
N ALA A 14 45.91 -44.35 -36.18
CA ALA A 14 46.17 -42.92 -36.19
C ALA A 14 44.82 -42.18 -36.11
N TYR A 15 44.56 -41.53 -34.99
CA TYR A 15 43.40 -40.66 -34.82
C TYR A 15 43.50 -39.51 -35.81
N PHE A 16 42.67 -39.56 -36.85
CA PHE A 16 42.43 -38.44 -37.75
C PHE A 16 41.73 -37.34 -36.96
N PHE A 17 42.46 -36.30 -36.57
CA PHE A 17 41.85 -35.06 -36.12
C PHE A 17 41.30 -34.32 -37.34
N PRO A 18 40.02 -33.90 -37.33
CA PRO A 18 39.53 -33.03 -38.38
C PRO A 18 40.35 -31.73 -38.38
N SER A 19 40.67 -31.23 -39.59
CA SER A 19 41.35 -29.95 -39.77
C SER A 19 40.58 -28.86 -39.02
N PHE A 20 41.23 -28.21 -38.06
CA PHE A 20 40.63 -27.04 -37.41
C PHE A 20 40.30 -26.00 -38.49
N PRO A 21 39.10 -25.39 -38.44
CA PRO A 21 38.74 -24.36 -39.41
C PRO A 21 39.79 -23.23 -39.38
N PRO A 22 40.18 -22.68 -40.54
CA PRO A 22 41.18 -21.62 -40.59
C PRO A 22 40.72 -20.42 -39.78
N CYS A 23 41.61 -19.94 -38.91
CA CYS A 23 41.33 -18.79 -38.06
C CYS A 23 41.08 -17.55 -38.95
N PRO A 24 39.97 -16.80 -38.77
CA PRO A 24 39.69 -15.61 -39.57
C PRO A 24 40.86 -14.62 -39.49
N ALA A 25 41.23 -14.02 -40.63
CA ALA A 25 42.44 -13.21 -40.81
C ALA A 25 42.62 -12.01 -39.86
N ASN A 26 41.60 -11.68 -39.06
CA ASN A 26 41.60 -10.55 -38.12
C ASN A 26 41.57 -10.96 -36.64
N HIS A 27 41.78 -12.24 -36.31
CA HIS A 27 41.86 -12.71 -34.92
C HIS A 27 43.32 -12.89 -34.46
N GLN A 28 43.76 -12.09 -33.49
CA GLN A 28 45.00 -12.33 -32.77
C GLN A 28 44.81 -13.53 -31.83
N THR A 29 45.46 -14.65 -32.14
CA THR A 29 45.57 -15.78 -31.23
C THR A 29 46.47 -15.41 -30.04
N LYS A 30 45.93 -15.51 -28.82
CA LYS A 30 46.69 -15.23 -27.60
C LYS A 30 47.48 -16.45 -27.11
N PRO A 31 48.64 -16.26 -26.48
CA PRO A 31 49.51 -17.36 -26.06
C PRO A 31 48.86 -18.26 -24.99
N PHE A 32 49.18 -19.56 -25.05
CA PHE A 32 48.63 -20.63 -24.22
C PHE A 32 48.76 -20.39 -22.70
N ALA A 33 49.75 -19.59 -22.27
CA ALA A 33 49.94 -19.22 -20.87
C ALA A 33 48.76 -18.44 -20.26
N GLN A 34 47.81 -17.94 -21.07
CA GLN A 34 46.61 -17.22 -20.60
C GLN A 34 45.37 -18.12 -20.46
N TRP A 35 45.50 -19.43 -20.62
CA TRP A 35 44.41 -20.39 -20.52
C TRP A 35 44.32 -20.96 -19.09
N GLN A 36 43.14 -20.90 -18.47
CA GLN A 36 42.85 -21.54 -17.18
C GLN A 36 41.99 -22.81 -17.36
N PRO A 37 41.92 -23.73 -16.36
CA PRO A 37 41.25 -25.03 -16.49
C PRO A 37 39.75 -24.96 -16.84
N GLN A 38 39.08 -23.83 -16.53
CA GLN A 38 37.67 -23.60 -16.92
C GLN A 38 37.50 -22.78 -18.21
N GLY A 39 38.57 -22.55 -18.99
CA GLY A 39 38.54 -21.82 -20.27
C GLY A 39 38.97 -20.34 -20.18
N VAL A 40 38.96 -19.64 -21.32
CA VAL A 40 39.36 -18.23 -21.45
C VAL A 40 38.13 -17.32 -21.36
N TYR A 41 38.12 -16.41 -20.38
CA TYR A 41 37.12 -15.35 -20.30
C TYR A 41 37.36 -14.28 -21.38
N LEU A 42 36.43 -14.16 -22.34
CA LEU A 42 36.41 -13.04 -23.27
C LEU A 42 35.66 -11.87 -22.64
N ALA A 43 36.36 -10.75 -22.43
CA ALA A 43 35.70 -9.49 -22.11
C ALA A 43 34.94 -9.00 -23.36
N VAL A 44 33.62 -9.12 -23.34
CA VAL A 44 32.75 -8.58 -24.40
C VAL A 44 32.86 -7.05 -24.36
N ARG A 45 33.56 -6.47 -25.34
CA ARG A 45 33.44 -5.04 -25.64
C ARG A 45 32.05 -4.81 -26.21
N SER A 46 31.32 -3.89 -25.58
CA SER A 46 30.00 -3.41 -25.95
C SER A 46 29.93 -3.03 -27.43
N SER A 47 29.25 -3.85 -28.22
CA SER A 47 28.67 -3.45 -29.51
C SER A 47 27.17 -3.27 -29.31
N SER A 48 26.71 -2.08 -29.65
CA SER A 48 25.32 -1.64 -29.66
C SER A 48 24.40 -2.66 -30.34
N THR A 49 23.66 -3.40 -29.54
CA THR A 49 22.41 -4.03 -29.97
C THR A 49 21.31 -3.33 -29.18
N GLN A 50 20.34 -2.79 -29.90
CA GLN A 50 19.14 -2.18 -29.34
C GLN A 50 18.49 -3.17 -28.38
N HIS A 51 18.69 -2.94 -27.08
CA HIS A 51 17.82 -3.49 -26.07
C HIS A 51 16.49 -2.72 -26.18
N ASN A 52 15.44 -3.42 -26.58
CA ASN A 52 14.10 -3.05 -26.15
C ASN A 52 14.12 -3.05 -24.62
N ARG A 53 14.33 -1.86 -24.06
CA ARG A 53 14.04 -1.55 -22.67
C ARG A 53 12.53 -1.53 -22.54
N ASP A 54 11.95 -2.69 -22.25
CA ASP A 54 10.69 -2.67 -21.53
C ASP A 54 10.98 -2.10 -20.15
N SER A 55 10.17 -1.14 -19.73
CA SER A 55 10.28 -0.35 -18.50
C SER A 55 10.08 -1.14 -17.20
N HIS A 56 10.30 -2.46 -17.23
CA HIS A 56 10.06 -3.40 -16.13
C HIS A 56 11.28 -4.23 -15.70
N GLY A 57 12.49 -3.90 -16.17
CA GLY A 57 13.74 -4.18 -15.44
C GLY A 57 14.06 -5.64 -15.08
N LEU A 58 13.52 -6.65 -15.75
CA LEU A 58 13.85 -8.06 -15.51
C LEU A 58 14.64 -8.66 -16.68
N THR A 59 15.95 -8.81 -16.52
CA THR A 59 16.76 -9.73 -17.32
C THR A 59 16.70 -11.12 -16.69
N PHE A 60 16.08 -12.07 -17.38
CA PHE A 60 16.13 -13.48 -16.99
C PHE A 60 17.50 -14.06 -17.36
N ALA A 61 18.32 -14.34 -16.36
CA ALA A 61 19.45 -15.26 -16.54
C ALA A 61 18.89 -16.68 -16.58
N SER A 62 18.82 -17.27 -17.77
CA SER A 62 18.68 -18.72 -17.90
C SER A 62 19.98 -19.38 -17.44
N GLY A 63 19.86 -20.36 -16.56
CA GLY A 63 20.89 -21.38 -16.36
C GLY A 63 21.56 -21.37 -15.00
N GLN A 64 21.11 -22.27 -14.14
CA GLN A 64 21.99 -23.19 -13.42
C GLN A 64 21.23 -24.51 -13.26
N SER A 65 21.76 -25.56 -13.89
CA SER A 65 21.27 -26.93 -13.82
C SER A 65 21.51 -27.49 -12.42
N VAL A 66 20.44 -27.90 -11.75
CA VAL A 66 20.53 -28.73 -10.54
C VAL A 66 20.31 -30.18 -10.98
N ASP A 67 21.34 -31.00 -10.78
CA ASP A 67 21.25 -32.46 -10.91
C ASP A 67 20.17 -32.99 -9.96
N THR A 68 19.09 -33.53 -10.51
CA THR A 68 18.08 -34.29 -9.75
C THR A 68 17.82 -35.61 -10.48
N ASN A 69 18.34 -36.68 -9.90
CA ASN A 69 18.13 -38.06 -10.34
C ASN A 69 16.69 -38.50 -10.03
N ALA A 70 15.77 -38.24 -10.96
CA ALA A 70 14.53 -39.00 -11.17
C ALA A 70 13.97 -38.66 -12.58
N PRO A 71 14.30 -39.44 -13.62
CA PRO A 71 14.13 -39.00 -15.01
C PRO A 71 12.67 -38.94 -15.50
N GLU A 72 11.77 -39.79 -14.99
CA GLU A 72 10.46 -39.97 -15.64
C GLU A 72 9.40 -38.93 -15.22
N ALA A 73 9.31 -38.55 -13.93
CA ALA A 73 8.37 -37.52 -13.47
C ALA A 73 8.80 -36.08 -13.81
N SER A 74 10.12 -35.86 -13.96
CA SER A 74 10.71 -34.57 -14.33
C SER A 74 10.51 -34.26 -15.81
N GLU A 75 10.62 -35.27 -16.68
CA GLU A 75 10.41 -35.10 -18.11
C GLU A 75 8.95 -34.83 -18.48
N GLU A 76 7.97 -35.46 -17.83
CA GLU A 76 6.56 -35.16 -18.07
C GLU A 76 6.20 -33.73 -17.67
N ARG A 77 6.65 -33.28 -16.49
CA ARG A 77 6.47 -31.87 -16.06
C ARG A 77 7.22 -30.88 -16.95
N ALA A 78 8.41 -31.23 -17.42
CA ALA A 78 9.17 -30.39 -18.36
C ALA A 78 8.52 -30.32 -19.75
N LYS A 79 7.96 -31.44 -20.23
CA LYS A 79 7.17 -31.50 -21.48
C LYS A 79 5.87 -30.72 -21.34
N GLU A 80 5.16 -30.84 -20.22
CA GLU A 80 3.96 -30.05 -19.93
C GLU A 80 4.28 -28.55 -19.82
N ARG A 81 5.37 -28.16 -19.13
CA ARG A 81 5.86 -26.78 -19.08
C ARG A 81 6.24 -26.25 -20.46
N LYS A 82 6.89 -27.05 -21.32
CA LYS A 82 7.20 -26.69 -22.72
C LYS A 82 5.92 -26.56 -23.55
N LEU A 83 4.95 -27.44 -23.38
CA LEU A 83 3.68 -27.39 -24.10
C LEU A 83 2.87 -26.16 -23.68
N ARG A 84 2.83 -25.84 -22.38
CA ARG A 84 2.26 -24.59 -21.84
C ARG A 84 3.02 -23.37 -22.37
N GLN A 85 4.36 -23.39 -22.43
CA GLN A 85 5.16 -22.30 -23.02
C GLN A 85 4.87 -22.08 -24.50
N LEU A 86 4.65 -23.15 -25.27
CA LEU A 86 4.27 -23.06 -26.68
C LEU A 86 2.84 -22.51 -26.85
N GLN A 87 1.93 -22.77 -25.90
CA GLN A 87 0.60 -22.16 -25.86
C GLN A 87 0.61 -20.68 -25.40
N LYS A 88 1.61 -20.24 -24.61
CA LYS A 88 1.82 -18.84 -24.17
C LYS A 88 2.14 -17.85 -25.30
N GLY A 89 2.38 -18.32 -26.53
CA GLY A 89 2.59 -17.49 -27.72
C GLY A 89 1.30 -16.89 -28.31
N LYS A 90 0.12 -17.34 -27.88
CA LYS A 90 -1.15 -16.65 -28.15
C LYS A 90 -1.26 -15.48 -27.17
N LEU A 91 -1.67 -14.31 -27.66
CA LEU A 91 -1.96 -13.14 -26.83
C LEU A 91 -2.88 -13.58 -25.67
N GLY A 92 -2.32 -13.70 -24.45
CA GLY A 92 -3.10 -13.96 -23.24
C GLY A 92 -4.28 -12.99 -23.13
N VAL A 93 -5.34 -13.43 -22.46
CA VAL A 93 -6.61 -12.72 -22.40
C VAL A 93 -6.37 -11.33 -21.82
N ARG A 94 -6.77 -10.31 -22.58
CA ARG A 94 -6.81 -8.93 -22.10
C ARG A 94 -8.19 -8.67 -21.52
N VAL A 95 -8.21 -8.10 -20.34
CA VAL A 95 -9.43 -7.65 -19.68
C VAL A 95 -9.82 -6.30 -20.28
N LEU A 96 -11.10 -6.13 -20.57
CA LEU A 96 -11.64 -4.86 -21.05
C LEU A 96 -11.43 -3.78 -19.98
N LYS A 97 -11.23 -2.53 -20.40
CA LYS A 97 -11.06 -1.40 -19.48
C LYS A 97 -12.10 -1.36 -18.34
N GLU A 98 -13.38 -1.54 -18.65
CA GLU A 98 -14.48 -1.52 -17.68
C GLU A 98 -14.46 -2.67 -16.67
N ASP A 99 -13.75 -3.76 -16.98
CA ASP A 99 -13.70 -4.98 -16.17
C ASP A 99 -12.41 -5.07 -15.32
N CYS A 100 -11.40 -4.22 -15.60
CA CYS A 100 -10.04 -4.37 -15.06
C CYS A 100 -9.97 -4.50 -13.54
N PHE A 101 -10.88 -3.85 -12.80
CA PHE A 101 -10.89 -3.87 -11.34
C PHE A 101 -12.04 -4.66 -10.72
N LYS A 102 -12.95 -5.23 -11.53
CA LYS A 102 -14.16 -5.88 -11.02
C LYS A 102 -13.90 -7.09 -10.12
N ILE A 103 -12.76 -7.78 -10.29
CA ILE A 103 -12.33 -8.87 -9.40
C ILE A 103 -12.18 -8.43 -7.93
N GLY A 104 -11.84 -7.16 -7.71
CA GLY A 104 -11.64 -6.56 -6.39
C GLY A 104 -12.86 -5.84 -5.85
N LEU A 105 -13.99 -5.81 -6.58
CA LEU A 105 -15.21 -5.17 -6.13
C LEU A 105 -16.12 -6.17 -5.41
N PRO A 106 -16.76 -5.76 -4.30
CA PRO A 106 -17.82 -6.57 -3.71
C PRO A 106 -18.99 -6.70 -4.70
N ASP A 107 -19.61 -7.87 -4.73
CA ASP A 107 -20.86 -8.15 -5.47
C ASP A 107 -20.84 -7.90 -6.98
N SER A 108 -19.66 -7.78 -7.61
CA SER A 108 -19.56 -7.55 -9.05
C SER A 108 -20.05 -8.72 -9.90
N GLY A 109 -20.11 -9.93 -9.31
CA GLY A 109 -20.40 -11.19 -10.00
C GLY A 109 -19.38 -11.55 -11.09
N TRP A 110 -18.31 -10.76 -11.24
CA TRP A 110 -17.33 -10.89 -12.29
C TRP A 110 -16.24 -11.87 -11.87
N THR A 111 -15.91 -12.80 -12.76
CA THR A 111 -14.90 -13.83 -12.53
C THR A 111 -13.70 -13.61 -13.44
N GLU A 112 -12.50 -13.65 -12.86
CA GLU A 112 -11.26 -13.54 -13.62
C GLU A 112 -11.16 -14.66 -14.67
N PRO A 113 -10.93 -14.34 -15.96
CA PRO A 113 -10.72 -15.36 -16.97
C PRO A 113 -9.40 -16.13 -16.76
N GLU A 114 -9.41 -17.45 -16.94
CA GLU A 114 -8.22 -18.32 -16.75
C GLU A 114 -6.99 -17.91 -17.60
N GLY A 115 -7.20 -17.17 -18.69
CA GLY A 115 -6.12 -16.74 -19.61
C GLY A 115 -5.42 -15.43 -19.25
N THR A 116 -5.73 -14.80 -18.11
CA THR A 116 -5.11 -13.52 -17.71
C THR A 116 -3.74 -13.66 -17.05
N SER A 117 -3.38 -14.86 -16.58
CA SER A 117 -2.02 -15.20 -16.15
C SER A 117 -1.31 -16.06 -17.19
N ARG A 118 -0.03 -15.77 -17.41
CA ARG A 118 0.88 -16.57 -18.26
C ARG A 118 1.98 -17.22 -17.43
N SER A 119 2.07 -16.93 -16.15
CA SER A 119 3.10 -17.45 -15.27
C SER A 119 2.70 -18.82 -14.74
N ASP A 120 3.70 -19.64 -14.44
CA ASP A 120 3.48 -20.87 -13.71
C ASP A 120 3.85 -20.58 -12.25
N TYR A 121 2.88 -20.72 -11.35
CA TYR A 121 3.07 -20.45 -9.92
C TYR A 121 3.50 -21.71 -9.17
N ASP A 122 4.40 -22.49 -9.76
CA ASP A 122 4.92 -23.72 -9.16
C ASP A 122 5.56 -23.43 -7.79
N ILE A 123 5.19 -24.25 -6.80
CA ILE A 123 5.69 -24.17 -5.42
C ILE A 123 7.23 -24.22 -5.35
N SER A 124 7.89 -24.86 -6.33
CA SER A 124 9.36 -24.94 -6.42
C SER A 124 10.04 -23.56 -6.55
N LEU A 125 9.33 -22.55 -7.02
CA LEU A 125 9.86 -21.19 -7.17
C LEU A 125 9.89 -20.46 -5.81
N PRO A 126 10.71 -19.41 -5.64
CA PRO A 126 10.59 -18.52 -4.49
C PRO A 126 9.21 -17.82 -4.45
N PRO A 127 8.55 -17.70 -3.29
CA PRO A 127 7.29 -16.97 -3.13
C PRO A 127 7.34 -15.55 -3.71
N PHE A 128 8.44 -14.83 -3.47
CA PHE A 128 8.63 -13.49 -4.02
C PHE A 128 8.74 -13.46 -5.55
N THR A 129 9.36 -14.47 -6.17
CA THR A 129 9.42 -14.59 -7.63
C THR A 129 8.04 -14.85 -8.22
N ARG A 130 7.20 -15.67 -7.56
CA ARG A 130 5.81 -15.89 -7.97
C ARG A 130 5.00 -14.61 -7.85
N LEU A 131 5.14 -13.88 -6.74
CA LEU A 131 4.46 -12.60 -6.52
C LEU A 131 4.85 -11.56 -7.59
N MET A 132 6.14 -11.42 -7.90
CA MET A 132 6.60 -10.55 -9.00
C MET A 132 6.06 -10.97 -10.37
N SER A 133 5.93 -12.28 -10.60
CA SER A 133 5.34 -12.82 -11.82
C SER A 133 3.84 -12.52 -11.90
N ALA A 134 3.12 -12.60 -10.77
CA ALA A 134 1.71 -12.21 -10.67
C ALA A 134 1.53 -10.72 -10.91
N THR A 135 2.39 -9.85 -10.37
CA THR A 135 2.35 -8.40 -10.67
C THR A 135 2.53 -8.12 -12.15
N ARG A 136 3.48 -8.78 -12.81
CA ARG A 136 3.68 -8.63 -14.25
C ARG A 136 2.43 -9.08 -15.03
N ASP A 137 1.85 -10.21 -14.67
CA ASP A 137 0.68 -10.75 -15.37
C ASP A 137 -0.58 -9.89 -15.14
N PHE A 138 -0.75 -9.35 -13.94
CA PHE A 138 -1.79 -8.39 -13.61
C PHE A 138 -1.68 -7.12 -14.49
N LEU A 139 -0.48 -6.54 -14.59
CA LEU A 139 -0.23 -5.37 -15.44
C LEU A 139 -0.47 -5.68 -16.94
N ASN A 140 -0.01 -6.85 -17.41
CA ASN A 140 -0.14 -7.26 -18.80
C ASN A 140 -1.60 -7.53 -19.21
N SER A 141 -2.38 -8.19 -18.35
CA SER A 141 -3.78 -8.50 -18.63
C SER A 141 -4.68 -7.26 -18.61
N ARG A 142 -4.30 -6.23 -17.85
CA ARG A 142 -5.02 -4.95 -17.68
C ARG A 142 -4.33 -3.79 -18.39
N ASN A 143 -3.62 -4.08 -19.48
CA ASN A 143 -2.81 -3.11 -20.21
C ASN A 143 -3.61 -1.89 -20.71
N GLU A 144 -4.92 -2.01 -20.96
CA GLU A 144 -5.78 -0.88 -21.34
C GLU A 144 -5.87 0.20 -20.25
N GLU A 145 -5.88 -0.23 -18.99
CA GLU A 145 -6.03 0.67 -17.84
C GLU A 145 -4.68 1.23 -17.37
N PHE A 146 -3.61 0.43 -17.48
CA PHE A 146 -2.25 0.85 -17.13
C PHE A 146 -1.48 1.58 -18.23
N GLN A 147 -2.09 1.76 -19.41
CA GLN A 147 -1.59 2.68 -20.44
C GLN A 147 -1.62 4.14 -19.95
N PHE A 148 -2.53 4.48 -19.03
CA PHE A 148 -2.64 5.81 -18.46
C PHE A 148 -1.67 6.00 -17.29
N ASN A 149 -0.88 7.08 -17.32
CA ASN A 149 0.15 7.34 -16.31
C ASN A 149 -0.41 7.45 -14.87
N ARG A 150 -1.65 7.92 -14.69
CA ARG A 150 -2.30 8.03 -13.37
C ARG A 150 -2.48 6.67 -12.69
N THR A 151 -3.18 5.73 -13.33
CA THR A 151 -3.42 4.40 -12.78
C THR A 151 -2.11 3.62 -12.58
N LYS A 152 -1.12 3.85 -13.47
CA LYS A 152 0.23 3.31 -13.30
C LYS A 152 0.91 3.80 -12.02
N ARG A 153 0.85 5.09 -11.71
CA ARG A 153 1.37 5.65 -10.44
C ARG A 153 0.68 5.03 -9.24
N LEU A 154 -0.65 4.88 -9.27
CA LEU A 154 -1.40 4.21 -8.20
C LEU A 154 -0.90 2.78 -7.97
N MET A 155 -0.68 2.02 -9.05
CA MET A 155 -0.12 0.68 -8.93
C MET A 155 1.34 0.69 -8.44
N ASP A 156 2.12 1.70 -8.79
CA ASP A 156 3.48 1.86 -8.25
C ASP A 156 3.47 2.17 -6.74
N SER A 157 2.47 2.92 -6.24
CA SER A 157 2.21 3.10 -4.80
C SER A 157 1.83 1.79 -4.12
N VAL A 158 0.94 0.99 -4.74
CA VAL A 158 0.60 -0.36 -4.25
C VAL A 158 1.83 -1.25 -4.15
N ARG A 159 2.69 -1.24 -5.18
CA ARG A 159 3.92 -2.03 -5.21
C ARG A 159 4.93 -1.58 -4.16
N ASN A 160 5.06 -0.28 -3.93
CA ASN A 160 5.88 0.27 -2.84
C ASN A 160 5.37 -0.21 -1.49
N ALA A 161 4.08 -0.02 -1.25
CA ALA A 161 3.45 -0.34 0.02
C ALA A 161 3.58 -1.82 0.40
N PHE A 162 3.36 -2.71 -0.57
CA PHE A 162 3.44 -4.16 -0.37
C PHE A 162 4.84 -4.74 -0.53
N GLY A 163 5.84 -3.91 -0.79
CA GLY A 163 7.21 -4.34 -1.00
C GLY A 163 7.40 -5.24 -2.22
N VAL A 164 6.56 -5.09 -3.25
CA VAL A 164 6.58 -5.90 -4.48
C VAL A 164 7.46 -5.23 -5.54
N ARG A 165 8.73 -5.03 -5.16
CA ARG A 165 9.77 -4.50 -6.03
C ARG A 165 11.04 -5.31 -5.89
N ALA A 166 11.59 -5.71 -7.04
CA ALA A 166 12.86 -6.39 -7.10
C ALA A 166 14.02 -5.57 -6.48
N GLU A 167 13.86 -4.25 -6.39
CA GLU A 167 14.84 -3.28 -5.86
C GLU A 167 14.91 -3.22 -4.33
N ILE A 168 13.93 -3.77 -3.62
CA ILE A 168 13.88 -3.69 -2.16
C ILE A 168 14.94 -4.64 -1.58
N PRO A 169 15.94 -4.12 -0.84
CA PRO A 169 17.03 -4.93 -0.35
C PRO A 169 16.58 -5.76 0.86
N GLY A 170 16.58 -7.09 0.76
CA GLY A 170 16.04 -7.92 1.83
C GLY A 170 16.29 -9.41 1.70
N GLN A 171 15.99 -10.16 2.77
CA GLN A 171 15.76 -11.59 2.66
C GLN A 171 14.33 -11.83 2.22
N HIS A 172 14.16 -12.59 1.15
CA HIS A 172 12.87 -13.09 0.72
C HIS A 172 12.78 -14.59 1.04
N CYS A 173 11.58 -15.05 1.31
CA CYS A 173 11.28 -16.45 1.58
C CYS A 173 11.93 -17.31 0.51
N LYS A 174 12.63 -18.35 0.96
CA LYS A 174 13.15 -19.39 0.08
C LYS A 174 11.98 -20.07 -0.62
N GLY A 175 12.22 -20.64 -1.81
CA GLY A 175 11.25 -21.52 -2.44
C GLY A 175 10.73 -22.54 -1.44
N SER A 176 9.41 -22.69 -1.38
CA SER A 176 8.72 -23.61 -0.49
C SER A 176 8.76 -25.03 -1.09
N GLY A 177 8.91 -26.06 -0.24
CA GLY A 177 8.87 -27.46 -0.65
C GLY A 177 10.20 -28.09 -1.07
N GLU A 178 10.16 -29.38 -1.41
CA GLU A 178 11.33 -30.25 -1.67
C GLU A 178 12.24 -29.75 -2.81
N PHE A 179 11.71 -28.92 -3.71
CA PHE A 179 12.41 -28.37 -4.87
C PHE A 179 12.58 -26.85 -4.83
N GLY A 180 12.46 -26.24 -3.65
CA GLY A 180 12.50 -24.78 -3.47
C GLY A 180 13.83 -24.15 -3.89
N VAL A 181 13.80 -23.22 -4.85
CA VAL A 181 14.97 -22.40 -5.23
C VAL A 181 15.04 -21.15 -4.35
N ASN A 182 16.24 -20.69 -3.99
CA ASN A 182 16.41 -19.43 -3.24
C ASN A 182 16.23 -18.22 -4.16
N TYR A 183 15.54 -17.19 -3.69
CA TYR A 183 15.50 -15.91 -4.40
C TYR A 183 16.90 -15.28 -4.44
N GLN A 184 17.35 -14.90 -5.63
CA GLN A 184 18.56 -14.10 -5.83
C GLN A 184 18.15 -12.71 -6.32
N PRO A 185 18.50 -11.64 -5.59
CA PRO A 185 18.19 -10.28 -6.04
C PRO A 185 18.99 -9.94 -7.31
N PRO A 186 18.46 -9.07 -8.18
CA PRO A 186 19.16 -8.59 -9.38
C PRO A 186 20.59 -8.10 -9.11
N SER A 187 21.50 -8.34 -10.05
CA SER A 187 22.92 -8.00 -9.92
C SER A 187 23.19 -6.50 -9.73
N SER A 188 22.30 -5.64 -10.22
CA SER A 188 22.33 -4.18 -10.02
C SER A 188 22.28 -3.79 -8.53
N LEU A 189 21.53 -4.54 -7.71
CA LEU A 189 21.39 -4.29 -6.27
C LEU A 189 22.53 -4.89 -5.47
N MET A 190 23.01 -6.08 -5.87
CA MET A 190 24.22 -6.67 -5.30
C MET A 190 25.42 -5.73 -5.44
N ASN A 191 25.49 -4.98 -6.53
CA ASN A 191 26.54 -3.97 -6.77
C ASN A 191 26.34 -2.69 -5.95
N ARG A 192 25.10 -2.24 -5.68
CA ARG A 192 24.84 -1.12 -4.76
C ARG A 192 25.25 -1.45 -3.32
N ARG A 193 24.89 -2.65 -2.81
CA ARG A 193 25.33 -3.12 -1.49
C ARG A 193 26.86 -3.21 -1.34
N ARG A 194 27.59 -3.53 -2.42
CA ARG A 194 29.06 -3.56 -2.42
C ARG A 194 29.69 -2.16 -2.44
N LYS A 195 29.00 -1.15 -2.97
CA LYS A 195 29.47 0.24 -3.04
C LYS A 195 29.08 1.07 -1.83
N ALA A 196 28.02 0.72 -1.11
CA ALA A 196 27.58 1.36 0.13
C ALA A 196 28.41 0.93 1.37
N LYS A 197 29.75 0.95 1.26
CA LYS A 197 30.63 0.97 2.43
C LYS A 197 30.85 2.42 2.84
N LEU A 198 29.83 3.01 3.48
CA LEU A 198 29.96 4.29 4.19
C LEU A 198 30.08 4.02 5.71
N PRO A 199 30.75 4.94 6.45
CA PRO A 199 31.29 4.66 7.77
C PRO A 199 30.17 4.48 8.81
N GLN A 200 30.48 3.67 9.82
CA GLN A 200 29.66 3.36 10.99
C GLN A 200 28.95 4.59 11.57
N GLN A 201 27.70 4.84 11.16
CA GLN A 201 26.80 5.68 11.93
C GLN A 201 26.12 4.76 12.94
N LYS A 202 26.47 4.97 14.21
CA LYS A 202 25.80 4.40 15.37
C LYS A 202 24.42 5.07 15.49
N THR A 203 23.46 4.65 14.70
CA THR A 203 22.05 4.75 15.07
C THR A 203 21.56 3.32 15.25
N LEU A 204 21.14 3.04 16.47
CA LEU A 204 20.64 1.77 16.95
C LEU A 204 19.21 1.57 16.42
N ILE A 205 19.02 1.69 15.11
CA ILE A 205 17.83 1.17 14.46
C ILE A 205 18.08 -0.33 14.41
N GLU A 206 17.33 -1.08 15.23
CA GLU A 206 17.30 -2.54 15.18
C GLU A 206 17.26 -2.95 13.70
N GLN A 207 18.39 -3.46 13.20
CA GLN A 207 18.38 -4.15 11.93
C GLN A 207 17.28 -5.20 12.08
N PRO A 208 16.31 -5.28 11.14
CA PRO A 208 15.31 -6.33 11.20
C PRO A 208 16.07 -7.64 11.41
N ASP A 209 15.64 -8.43 12.40
CA ASP A 209 16.27 -9.70 12.74
C ASP A 209 16.65 -10.40 11.43
N ALA A 210 17.90 -10.83 11.33
CA ALA A 210 18.53 -11.29 10.08
C ALA A 210 17.86 -12.54 9.46
N GLU A 211 16.67 -12.91 9.93
CA GLU A 211 15.84 -14.05 9.58
C GLU A 211 14.42 -13.65 9.09
N GLU A 212 14.02 -12.38 9.16
CA GLU A 212 12.66 -11.95 8.79
C GLU A 212 12.47 -11.66 7.28
N GLU A 213 11.35 -12.14 6.72
CA GLU A 213 10.90 -11.81 5.35
C GLU A 213 10.74 -10.30 5.20
N THR A 214 11.40 -9.74 4.17
CA THR A 214 11.43 -8.30 3.95
C THR A 214 10.20 -7.78 3.21
N CYS A 215 9.56 -8.58 2.36
CA CYS A 215 8.33 -8.18 1.67
C CYS A 215 7.17 -8.17 2.68
N PRO A 216 6.58 -7.00 3.02
CA PRO A 216 5.49 -6.92 4.00
C PRO A 216 4.33 -7.84 3.65
N LEU A 217 3.95 -7.88 2.37
CA LEU A 217 2.84 -8.69 1.88
C LEU A 217 3.10 -10.20 1.99
N LEU A 218 4.35 -10.66 1.99
CA LEU A 218 4.69 -12.07 2.24
C LEU A 218 4.89 -12.38 3.73
N ARG A 219 5.32 -11.39 4.52
CA ARG A 219 5.50 -11.55 5.96
C ARG A 219 4.16 -11.67 6.69
N ASP A 220 3.25 -10.76 6.42
CA ASP A 220 1.89 -10.75 6.96
C ASP A 220 0.93 -10.12 5.95
N PRO A 221 0.29 -10.93 5.07
CA PRO A 221 -0.61 -10.42 4.05
C PRO A 221 -1.79 -9.64 4.64
N VAL A 222 -2.37 -10.11 5.75
CA VAL A 222 -3.60 -9.53 6.30
C VAL A 222 -3.31 -8.17 6.92
N THR A 223 -2.28 -8.07 7.77
CA THR A 223 -1.93 -6.79 8.42
C THR A 223 -1.41 -5.77 7.40
N SER A 224 -0.64 -6.21 6.40
CA SER A 224 -0.15 -5.33 5.34
C SER A 224 -1.29 -4.74 4.51
N VAL A 225 -2.23 -5.58 4.08
CA VAL A 225 -3.40 -5.10 3.32
C VAL A 225 -4.30 -4.24 4.19
N ARG A 226 -4.58 -4.63 5.44
CA ARG A 226 -5.36 -3.82 6.39
C ARG A 226 -4.76 -2.44 6.57
N GLY A 227 -3.46 -2.39 6.89
CA GLY A 227 -2.74 -1.15 7.15
C GLY A 227 -2.67 -0.26 5.91
N PHE A 228 -2.41 -0.83 4.74
CA PHE A 228 -2.45 -0.08 3.48
C PHE A 228 -3.83 0.51 3.25
N MET A 229 -4.86 -0.33 3.21
CA MET A 229 -6.24 0.07 2.92
C MET A 229 -6.77 1.12 3.91
N ALA A 230 -6.43 1.02 5.20
CA ALA A 230 -6.83 1.99 6.21
C ALA A 230 -6.20 3.39 6.02
N LEU A 231 -5.05 3.46 5.34
CA LEU A 231 -4.28 4.69 5.13
C LEU A 231 -4.25 5.15 3.67
N VAL A 232 -5.01 4.50 2.76
CA VAL A 232 -5.07 4.85 1.34
C VAL A 232 -5.40 6.34 1.13
N ARG A 233 -6.25 6.94 1.97
CA ARG A 233 -6.58 8.36 1.91
C ARG A 233 -5.39 9.30 2.18
N ARG A 234 -4.39 8.85 2.93
CA ARG A 234 -3.14 9.61 3.14
C ARG A 234 -2.25 9.60 1.91
N ASP A 235 -2.31 8.52 1.13
CA ASP A 235 -1.45 8.33 -0.06
C ASP A 235 -2.09 8.87 -1.34
N ALA A 236 -3.38 9.21 -1.28
CA ALA A 236 -4.10 9.83 -2.36
C ALA A 236 -3.76 11.33 -2.44
N GLU A 237 -3.59 11.83 -3.67
CA GLU A 237 -3.10 13.19 -3.98
C GLU A 237 -3.94 14.36 -3.39
N ALA A 238 -5.17 14.09 -2.92
CA ALA A 238 -6.04 15.09 -2.26
C ALA A 238 -6.81 14.47 -1.09
N GLY A 239 -6.51 14.89 0.15
CA GLY A 239 -7.14 14.33 1.37
C GLY A 239 -8.66 14.60 1.50
N TRP A 240 -9.14 15.66 0.84
CA TRP A 240 -10.54 16.09 0.82
C TRP A 240 -11.40 15.36 -0.23
N ASP A 241 -10.78 14.92 -1.34
CA ASP A 241 -11.45 14.15 -2.40
C ASP A 241 -11.25 12.65 -2.14
N ILE A 242 -12.35 11.92 -2.03
CA ILE A 242 -12.30 10.48 -1.81
C ILE A 242 -12.04 9.70 -3.11
N ALA A 243 -12.32 10.27 -4.28
CA ALA A 243 -12.27 9.53 -5.54
C ALA A 243 -10.88 8.93 -5.84
N PRO A 244 -9.74 9.65 -5.66
CA PRO A 244 -8.42 9.06 -5.88
C PRO A 244 -8.10 7.95 -4.87
N ALA A 245 -8.57 8.10 -3.63
CA ALA A 245 -8.43 7.07 -2.59
C ALA A 245 -9.24 5.80 -2.94
N LEU A 246 -10.49 5.95 -3.40
CA LEU A 246 -11.29 4.81 -3.86
C LEU A 246 -10.68 4.13 -5.08
N GLN A 247 -10.08 4.88 -6.00
CA GLN A 247 -9.37 4.32 -7.15
C GLN A 247 -8.12 3.52 -6.71
N LEU A 248 -7.31 4.07 -5.80
CA LEU A 248 -6.14 3.37 -5.25
C LEU A 248 -6.55 2.09 -4.50
N ALA A 249 -7.60 2.16 -3.69
CA ALA A 249 -8.18 1.00 -3.01
C ALA A 249 -8.69 -0.06 -4.00
N SER A 250 -9.32 0.35 -5.10
CA SER A 250 -9.81 -0.54 -6.15
C SER A 250 -8.67 -1.27 -6.87
N VAL A 251 -7.59 -0.56 -7.21
CA VAL A 251 -6.38 -1.15 -7.81
C VAL A 251 -5.76 -2.17 -6.86
N ALA A 252 -5.59 -1.81 -5.58
CA ALA A 252 -5.01 -2.70 -4.57
C ALA A 252 -5.87 -3.95 -4.34
N SER A 253 -7.20 -3.78 -4.18
CA SER A 253 -8.13 -4.88 -4.02
C SER A 253 -8.11 -5.83 -5.21
N ALA A 254 -8.13 -5.28 -6.44
CA ALA A 254 -8.05 -6.08 -7.65
C ALA A 254 -6.74 -6.87 -7.74
N PHE A 255 -5.61 -6.26 -7.35
CA PHE A 255 -4.32 -6.94 -7.34
C PHE A 255 -4.27 -8.09 -6.31
N ILE A 256 -4.74 -7.86 -5.09
CA ILE A 256 -4.77 -8.91 -4.04
C ILE A 256 -5.71 -10.05 -4.44
N CYS A 257 -6.90 -9.75 -4.96
CA CYS A 257 -7.83 -10.76 -5.47
C CYS A 257 -7.27 -11.52 -6.67
N PHE A 258 -6.45 -10.88 -7.52
CA PHE A 258 -5.77 -11.57 -8.62
C PHE A 258 -4.72 -12.56 -8.11
N VAL A 259 -3.94 -12.17 -7.10
CA VAL A 259 -2.95 -13.05 -6.44
C VAL A 259 -3.63 -14.26 -5.81
N GLU A 260 -4.79 -14.05 -5.17
CA GLU A 260 -5.62 -15.10 -4.56
C GLU A 260 -6.24 -16.03 -5.61
N HIS A 261 -6.91 -15.48 -6.62
CA HIS A 261 -7.58 -16.25 -7.67
C HIS A 261 -6.63 -17.22 -8.38
N HIS A 262 -5.43 -16.74 -8.74
CA HIS A 262 -4.42 -17.56 -9.40
C HIS A 262 -3.58 -18.40 -8.44
N ASN A 263 -3.87 -18.34 -7.13
CA ASN A 263 -3.12 -18.99 -6.06
C ASN A 263 -1.60 -18.79 -6.22
N ALA A 264 -1.18 -17.54 -6.45
CA ALA A 264 0.21 -17.25 -6.81
C ALA A 264 1.20 -17.51 -5.65
N VAL A 265 0.72 -17.62 -4.41
CA VAL A 265 1.53 -17.89 -3.22
C VAL A 265 0.86 -18.98 -2.39
N PRO A 266 0.93 -20.27 -2.79
CA PRO A 266 0.14 -21.35 -2.20
C PRO A 266 0.37 -21.57 -0.71
N GLU A 267 1.61 -21.40 -0.23
CA GLU A 267 1.94 -21.50 1.20
C GLU A 267 1.23 -20.47 2.09
N LEU A 268 0.74 -19.37 1.53
CA LEU A 268 0.01 -18.31 2.24
C LEU A 268 -1.44 -18.20 1.75
N ALA A 269 -1.98 -19.22 1.10
CA ALA A 269 -3.30 -19.18 0.46
C ALA A 269 -4.42 -18.72 1.42
N GLU A 270 -4.45 -19.24 2.66
CA GLU A 270 -5.44 -18.84 3.65
C GLU A 270 -5.29 -17.35 4.06
N ALA A 271 -4.05 -16.88 4.22
CA ALA A 271 -3.78 -15.49 4.55
C ALA A 271 -4.14 -14.55 3.40
N PHE A 272 -3.86 -14.92 2.15
CA PHE A 272 -4.28 -14.17 0.96
C PHE A 272 -5.80 -14.20 0.75
N ALA A 273 -6.48 -15.30 1.08
CA ALA A 273 -7.95 -15.36 1.06
C ALA A 273 -8.57 -14.36 2.05
N LYS A 274 -8.06 -14.30 3.28
CA LYS A 274 -8.47 -13.32 4.29
C LYS A 274 -8.16 -11.88 3.86
N ALA A 275 -6.96 -11.65 3.32
CA ALA A 275 -6.54 -10.34 2.83
C ALA A 275 -7.39 -9.86 1.63
N ALA A 276 -7.73 -10.76 0.70
CA ALA A 276 -8.61 -10.47 -0.44
C ALA A 276 -10.04 -10.14 0.02
N GLN A 277 -10.58 -10.88 1.00
CA GLN A 277 -11.88 -10.56 1.59
C GLN A 277 -11.87 -9.16 2.24
N LEU A 278 -10.84 -8.86 3.03
CA LEU A 278 -10.68 -7.53 3.64
C LEU A 278 -10.59 -6.43 2.59
N ALA A 279 -9.77 -6.62 1.55
CA ALA A 279 -9.58 -5.63 0.50
C ALA A 279 -10.87 -5.34 -0.28
N ARG A 280 -11.69 -6.36 -0.56
CA ARG A 280 -13.01 -6.20 -1.21
C ARG A 280 -13.96 -5.36 -0.35
N SER A 281 -14.07 -5.64 0.94
CA SER A 281 -14.95 -4.86 1.84
C SER A 281 -14.42 -3.46 2.12
N ALA A 282 -13.10 -3.26 2.08
CA ALA A 282 -12.46 -2.03 2.49
C ALA A 282 -12.86 -0.81 1.65
N ILE A 283 -13.21 -1.00 0.37
CA ILE A 283 -13.65 0.08 -0.52
C ILE A 283 -14.94 0.73 0.03
N ASN A 284 -15.93 -0.10 0.41
CA ASN A 284 -17.19 0.39 0.97
C ASN A 284 -16.97 1.03 2.33
N SER A 285 -16.19 0.39 3.21
CA SER A 285 -15.89 0.95 4.54
C SER A 285 -15.10 2.27 4.48
N LEU A 286 -14.27 2.48 3.45
CA LEU A 286 -13.61 3.77 3.20
C LEU A 286 -14.62 4.85 2.81
N ALA A 287 -15.58 4.53 1.95
CA ALA A 287 -16.66 5.44 1.57
C ALA A 287 -17.54 5.81 2.78
N GLU A 288 -17.92 4.83 3.59
CA GLU A 288 -18.67 5.04 4.84
C GLU A 288 -17.91 5.92 5.83
N ALA A 289 -16.60 5.68 6.01
CA ALA A 289 -15.77 6.50 6.88
C ALA A 289 -15.70 7.97 6.44
N LYS A 290 -15.60 8.22 5.12
CA LYS A 290 -15.64 9.59 4.57
C LYS A 290 -17.00 10.23 4.73
N MET A 291 -18.09 9.51 4.45
CA MET A 291 -19.45 10.01 4.65
C MET A 291 -19.66 10.47 6.09
N PHE A 292 -19.19 9.66 7.04
CA PHE A 292 -19.26 9.98 8.45
C PHE A 292 -18.34 11.15 8.85
N GLU A 293 -17.13 11.23 8.30
CA GLU A 293 -16.26 12.40 8.44
C GLU A 293 -16.93 13.68 7.97
N ASP A 294 -17.61 13.64 6.82
CA ASP A 294 -18.30 14.80 6.26
C ASP A 294 -19.46 15.26 7.14
N ILE A 295 -20.16 14.33 7.80
CA ILE A 295 -21.21 14.65 8.76
C ILE A 295 -20.63 15.35 9.99
N ILE A 296 -19.60 14.78 10.61
CA ILE A 296 -18.99 15.37 11.82
C ILE A 296 -18.30 16.70 11.50
N GLY A 297 -17.68 16.80 10.33
CA GLY A 297 -16.90 17.96 9.89
C GLY A 297 -17.71 19.09 9.26
N ARG A 298 -19.01 18.90 9.00
CA ARG A 298 -19.85 19.92 8.35
C ARG A 298 -20.07 21.14 9.24
N GLY A 299 -19.82 22.33 8.70
CA GLY A 299 -19.88 23.60 9.43
C GLY A 299 -21.16 23.89 10.23
N THR A 300 -22.31 23.37 9.78
CA THR A 300 -23.62 23.52 10.42
C THR A 300 -23.95 22.45 11.45
N ASN A 301 -23.15 21.37 11.50
CA ASN A 301 -23.38 20.23 12.37
C ASN A 301 -22.71 20.45 13.73
N LEU A 302 -23.23 19.79 14.77
CA LEU A 302 -22.99 20.11 16.18
C LEU A 302 -21.49 20.22 16.50
N ASN A 303 -20.69 19.21 16.12
CA ASN A 303 -19.27 19.16 16.46
C ASN A 303 -18.52 20.37 15.89
N ARG A 304 -18.54 20.53 14.57
CA ARG A 304 -17.80 21.61 13.90
C ARG A 304 -18.31 23.00 14.29
N ALA A 305 -19.62 23.17 14.46
CA ALA A 305 -20.21 24.43 14.90
C ALA A 305 -19.77 24.80 16.33
N LEU A 306 -19.71 23.83 17.25
CA LEU A 306 -19.19 24.05 18.61
C LEU A 306 -17.74 24.55 18.57
N TRP A 307 -16.90 23.97 17.69
CA TRP A 307 -15.53 24.44 17.51
C TRP A 307 -15.46 25.83 16.88
N ALA A 308 -16.32 26.16 15.92
CA ALA A 308 -16.36 27.47 15.29
C ALA A 308 -16.74 28.59 16.28
N VAL A 309 -17.60 28.30 17.26
CA VAL A 309 -18.07 29.30 18.23
C VAL A 309 -17.24 29.33 19.52
N TYR A 310 -16.88 28.16 20.05
CA TYR A 310 -16.28 28.01 21.38
C TYR A 310 -14.86 27.44 21.37
N GLY A 311 -14.31 27.09 20.19
CA GLY A 311 -12.99 26.49 20.05
C GLY A 311 -11.82 27.44 20.35
N GLY A 312 -12.08 28.73 20.56
CA GLY A 312 -11.04 29.73 20.84
C GLY A 312 -10.04 29.82 19.69
N GLN A 313 -8.76 29.62 19.98
CA GLN A 313 -7.70 29.62 18.96
C GLN A 313 -7.83 28.46 17.94
N TRP A 314 -8.64 27.45 18.23
CA TRP A 314 -8.83 26.25 17.39
C TRP A 314 -10.06 26.31 16.49
N GLN A 315 -10.71 27.48 16.38
CA GLN A 315 -11.95 27.65 15.60
C GLN A 315 -11.78 27.47 14.08
N GLY A 316 -10.55 27.60 13.57
CA GLY A 316 -10.22 27.58 12.15
C GLY A 316 -10.49 26.24 11.45
N PRO A 317 -10.42 26.21 10.11
CA PRO A 317 -10.54 24.97 9.33
C PRO A 317 -9.41 23.99 9.68
N GLU A 318 -9.65 22.70 9.41
CA GLU A 318 -8.65 21.64 9.61
C GLU A 318 -7.84 21.40 8.34
N ARG A 319 -6.58 21.03 8.51
CA ARG A 319 -5.67 20.79 7.38
C ARG A 319 -6.16 19.61 6.55
N GLY A 320 -6.44 19.85 5.28
CA GLY A 320 -7.02 18.84 4.38
C GLY A 320 -8.44 18.41 4.74
N GLY A 321 -9.11 19.12 5.66
CA GLY A 321 -10.50 18.88 6.05
C GLY A 321 -11.50 19.43 5.04
N LEU A 322 -12.78 19.37 5.39
CA LEU A 322 -13.92 19.76 4.53
C LEU A 322 -13.90 21.24 4.10
N GLU A 323 -13.27 22.12 4.88
CA GLU A 323 -13.30 23.56 4.67
C GLU A 323 -12.00 24.08 4.04
N LEU A 324 -12.10 25.14 3.26
CA LEU A 324 -10.92 25.85 2.73
C LEU A 324 -10.11 26.48 3.87
N GLU A 325 -8.79 26.30 3.81
CA GLU A 325 -7.89 27.08 4.65
C GLU A 325 -7.85 28.52 4.15
N PRO A 326 -7.88 29.53 5.04
CA PRO A 326 -7.67 30.91 4.62
C PRO A 326 -6.30 31.02 3.95
N ALA A 327 -6.25 31.63 2.77
CA ALA A 327 -4.99 31.85 2.07
C ALA A 327 -4.03 32.60 3.00
N SER A 328 -2.90 31.98 3.34
CA SER A 328 -1.82 32.68 4.04
C SER A 328 -1.28 33.76 3.11
N GLU A 329 -1.37 35.03 3.51
CA GLU A 329 -0.89 36.20 2.74
C GLU A 329 0.64 36.19 2.48
N THR A 330 1.37 35.17 2.94
CA THR A 330 2.84 35.13 2.94
C THR A 330 3.51 34.25 1.89
N THR A 331 2.78 33.71 0.94
CA THR A 331 3.41 33.19 -0.28
C THR A 331 2.54 33.58 -1.46
N PRO A 332 3.00 34.46 -2.38
CA PRO A 332 2.46 34.38 -3.72
C PRO A 332 2.63 32.91 -4.12
N VAL A 333 1.53 32.25 -4.47
CA VAL A 333 1.60 31.06 -5.29
C VAL A 333 2.32 31.54 -6.53
N VAL A 334 3.64 31.35 -6.57
CA VAL A 334 4.33 31.29 -7.83
C VAL A 334 3.58 30.18 -8.53
N GLU A 335 2.85 30.53 -9.58
CA GLU A 335 2.40 29.60 -10.61
C GLU A 335 3.65 29.03 -11.26
N GLU A 336 4.45 28.30 -10.50
CA GLU A 336 5.42 27.36 -11.02
C GLU A 336 4.56 26.23 -11.55
N THR A 337 4.18 26.41 -12.80
CA THR A 337 4.07 25.34 -13.77
C THR A 337 5.43 24.64 -13.83
N GLY A 338 5.75 23.94 -12.74
CA GLY A 338 6.89 23.05 -12.59
C GLY A 338 6.69 21.91 -13.57
N SER A 339 7.10 22.15 -14.80
CA SER A 339 7.11 21.17 -15.88
C SER A 339 8.15 20.12 -15.53
N ASP A 340 7.72 19.08 -14.82
CA ASP A 340 8.48 17.85 -14.64
C ASP A 340 8.43 17.01 -15.92
N GLY A 341 8.97 17.58 -17.01
CA GLY A 341 9.04 16.92 -18.32
C GLY A 341 7.80 17.05 -19.20
N GLY A 342 7.05 18.16 -19.12
CA GLY A 342 6.03 18.52 -20.10
C GLY A 342 4.60 18.05 -19.84
N TRP A 343 4.22 17.83 -18.58
CA TRP A 343 2.85 17.45 -18.19
C TRP A 343 2.18 18.56 -17.39
N GLU A 344 0.99 18.98 -17.84
CA GLU A 344 0.07 19.75 -17.03
C GLU A 344 -0.72 18.75 -16.17
N VAL A 345 -0.53 18.78 -14.85
CA VAL A 345 -1.46 18.12 -13.93
C VAL A 345 -2.74 18.94 -13.97
N GLU A 346 -3.84 18.37 -14.48
CA GLU A 346 -5.15 19.00 -14.35
C GLU A 346 -5.39 19.25 -12.86
N GLN A 347 -5.39 20.52 -12.46
CA GLN A 347 -5.67 20.89 -11.09
C GLN A 347 -7.08 20.38 -10.76
N ILE A 348 -7.18 19.52 -9.76
CA ILE A 348 -8.48 19.16 -9.19
C ILE A 348 -9.00 20.45 -8.53
N PRO A 349 -10.09 21.05 -9.03
CA PRO A 349 -10.58 22.31 -8.48
C PRO A 349 -10.96 22.08 -7.02
N ASP A 350 -10.43 22.89 -6.12
CA ASP A 350 -10.79 22.83 -4.70
C ASP A 350 -12.20 23.40 -4.52
N LEU A 351 -13.19 22.50 -4.42
CA LEU A 351 -14.61 22.83 -4.28
C LEU A 351 -15.06 22.91 -2.82
N ARG A 352 -14.12 22.92 -1.87
CA ARG A 352 -14.45 22.95 -0.44
C ARG A 352 -15.19 24.25 -0.08
N PRO A 353 -16.21 24.20 0.79
CA PRO A 353 -16.85 25.40 1.31
C PRO A 353 -15.87 26.24 2.15
N SER A 354 -16.13 27.54 2.21
CA SER A 354 -15.50 28.40 3.21
C SER A 354 -15.89 27.97 4.63
N PRO A 355 -15.01 28.17 5.64
CA PRO A 355 -15.35 27.89 7.03
C PRO A 355 -16.57 28.71 7.48
N PRO A 356 -17.45 28.13 8.33
CA PRO A 356 -18.62 28.84 8.82
C PRO A 356 -18.18 30.03 9.66
N ASN A 357 -18.84 31.18 9.48
CA ASN A 357 -18.65 32.30 10.38
C ASN A 357 -19.28 31.97 11.76
N ALA A 358 -18.78 32.62 12.81
CA ALA A 358 -19.21 32.33 14.18
C ALA A 358 -20.70 32.66 14.44
N GLU A 359 -21.28 33.59 13.69
CA GLU A 359 -22.70 33.96 13.85
C GLU A 359 -23.64 32.89 13.30
N ASP A 360 -23.35 32.36 12.12
CA ASP A 360 -24.14 31.33 11.46
C ASP A 360 -23.97 29.98 12.18
N ALA A 361 -22.76 29.67 12.63
CA ALA A 361 -22.54 28.53 13.53
C ALA A 361 -23.37 28.67 14.81
N ARG A 362 -23.42 29.86 15.43
CA ARG A 362 -24.24 30.08 16.63
C ARG A 362 -25.73 29.89 16.36
N LYS A 363 -26.26 30.42 15.26
CA LYS A 363 -27.66 30.21 14.85
C LYS A 363 -27.99 28.72 14.67
N SER A 364 -27.06 27.94 14.12
CA SER A 364 -27.24 26.49 13.95
C SER A 364 -27.22 25.73 15.30
N LEU A 365 -26.45 26.20 16.29
CA LEU A 365 -26.34 25.58 17.61
C LEU A 365 -27.50 25.91 18.56
N GLU A 366 -28.11 27.09 18.43
CA GLU A 366 -29.15 27.56 19.35
C GLU A 366 -30.28 26.53 19.60
N PRO A 367 -30.87 25.89 18.57
CA PRO A 367 -31.91 24.88 18.77
C PRO A 367 -31.43 23.63 19.50
N HIS A 368 -30.15 23.29 19.37
CA HIS A 368 -29.51 22.09 19.95
C HIS A 368 -29.08 22.28 21.41
N LEU A 369 -28.82 23.52 21.82
CA LEU A 369 -28.34 23.83 23.17
C LEU A 369 -29.47 24.10 24.17
N GLN A 370 -30.70 24.39 23.70
CA GLN A 370 -31.85 24.59 24.59
C GLN A 370 -32.01 23.41 25.57
N PRO A 371 -32.37 23.66 26.84
CA PRO A 371 -32.74 24.94 27.44
C PRO A 371 -31.55 25.76 27.97
N LEU A 372 -30.31 25.36 27.69
CA LEU A 372 -29.12 26.10 28.12
C LEU A 372 -29.02 27.43 27.38
N ASP A 373 -28.55 28.46 28.09
CA ASP A 373 -28.16 29.72 27.44
C ASP A 373 -26.89 29.48 26.61
N PRO A 374 -26.89 29.70 25.28
CA PRO A 374 -25.70 29.56 24.45
C PRO A 374 -24.51 30.38 24.95
N LYS A 375 -24.73 31.50 25.65
CA LYS A 375 -23.65 32.32 26.23
C LYS A 375 -23.00 31.67 27.45
N SER A 376 -23.67 30.73 28.10
CA SER A 376 -23.14 29.98 29.25
C SER A 376 -22.22 28.83 28.85
N VAL A 377 -22.27 28.41 27.58
CA VAL A 377 -21.44 27.33 27.04
C VAL A 377 -20.04 27.83 26.75
N LYS A 378 -19.04 27.06 27.17
CA LYS A 378 -17.62 27.29 26.90
C LYS A 378 -16.85 25.99 26.83
N MET A 379 -15.61 26.07 26.33
CA MET A 379 -14.65 24.99 26.42
C MET A 379 -14.08 24.93 27.84
N LEU A 380 -14.40 23.86 28.56
CA LEU A 380 -13.99 23.61 29.96
C LEU A 380 -12.67 22.82 30.05
N GLY A 381 -12.40 22.00 29.04
CA GLY A 381 -11.22 21.12 28.99
C GLY A 381 -10.89 20.75 27.56
N TYR A 382 -9.65 20.33 27.32
CA TYR A 382 -9.12 20.11 25.98
C TYR A 382 -8.05 19.02 25.97
N ILE A 383 -8.15 18.14 24.99
CA ILE A 383 -7.16 17.12 24.64
C ILE A 383 -6.67 17.45 23.21
N PRO A 384 -5.42 17.91 23.05
CA PRO A 384 -4.89 18.35 21.77
C PRO A 384 -4.90 17.29 20.69
N PHE A 385 -4.62 16.06 21.09
CA PHE A 385 -4.65 14.96 20.16
C PHE A 385 -4.93 13.66 20.91
N SER A 386 -5.96 12.94 20.48
CA SER A 386 -6.18 11.56 20.89
C SER A 386 -6.72 10.74 19.71
N ARG A 387 -6.32 9.47 19.71
CA ARG A 387 -6.76 8.44 18.77
C ARG A 387 -7.73 7.52 19.50
N ARG A 388 -8.96 7.43 19.02
CA ARG A 388 -10.02 6.68 19.69
C ARG A 388 -10.78 5.83 18.70
N LYS A 389 -11.31 4.70 19.17
CA LYS A 389 -12.16 3.78 18.41
C LYS A 389 -13.58 3.84 18.93
N VAL A 390 -14.56 3.93 18.04
CA VAL A 390 -15.98 3.82 18.39
C VAL A 390 -16.28 2.38 18.83
N ILE A 391 -16.86 2.20 20.01
CA ILE A 391 -17.22 0.87 20.55
C ILE A 391 -18.73 0.64 20.59
N SER A 392 -19.53 1.70 20.58
CA SER A 392 -20.99 1.57 20.53
C SER A 392 -21.63 2.80 19.90
N VAL A 393 -22.72 2.56 19.18
CA VAL A 393 -23.62 3.58 18.66
C VAL A 393 -24.97 3.41 19.35
N SER A 394 -25.54 4.51 19.83
CA SER A 394 -26.86 4.54 20.45
C SER A 394 -27.77 5.54 19.72
N PRO A 395 -29.07 5.24 19.60
CA PRO A 395 -30.03 6.20 19.09
C PRO A 395 -30.18 7.41 20.04
N PRO A 396 -30.86 8.48 19.58
CA PRO A 396 -31.16 9.62 20.44
C PRO A 396 -31.90 9.21 21.71
N SER A 397 -31.63 9.92 22.81
CA SER A 397 -32.22 9.61 24.11
C SER A 397 -33.71 9.94 24.12
N SER A 398 -34.56 8.95 24.37
CA SER A 398 -36.02 9.15 24.42
C SER A 398 -36.50 9.91 25.66
N GLN A 399 -35.65 10.04 26.68
CA GLN A 399 -35.92 10.76 27.91
C GLN A 399 -34.76 11.73 28.19
N LEU A 400 -35.06 13.02 28.19
CA LEU A 400 -34.13 14.08 28.57
C LEU A 400 -34.37 14.49 30.01
N SER A 401 -33.30 14.58 30.79
CA SER A 401 -33.41 15.11 32.15
C SER A 401 -33.64 16.63 32.09
N PRO A 402 -34.33 17.22 33.09
CA PRO A 402 -34.53 18.67 33.13
C PRO A 402 -33.20 19.42 33.08
N GLY A 403 -33.07 20.37 32.15
CA GLY A 403 -31.85 21.17 31.98
C GLY A 403 -30.80 20.55 31.05
N GLU A 404 -31.01 19.35 30.51
CA GLU A 404 -30.11 18.78 29.50
C GLU A 404 -30.35 19.39 28.12
N PRO A 405 -29.28 19.54 27.31
CA PRO A 405 -29.40 20.10 25.96
C PRO A 405 -30.20 19.16 25.04
N THR A 406 -31.03 19.75 24.18
CA THR A 406 -31.95 19.05 23.27
C THR A 406 -31.25 18.12 22.29
N PHE A 407 -29.99 18.39 21.90
CA PHE A 407 -29.26 17.52 20.98
C PHE A 407 -29.17 16.08 21.49
N LYS A 408 -29.17 15.85 22.80
CA LYS A 408 -29.11 14.48 23.37
C LYS A 408 -30.32 13.64 22.99
N GLY A 409 -31.46 14.26 22.70
CA GLY A 409 -32.71 13.63 22.29
C GLY A 409 -32.96 13.68 20.78
N GLN A 410 -32.08 14.33 20.02
CA GLN A 410 -32.20 14.50 18.56
C GLN A 410 -31.10 13.76 17.79
N LEU A 411 -29.88 13.70 18.34
CA LEU A 411 -28.69 13.21 17.67
C LEU A 411 -28.31 11.80 18.15
N GLY A 412 -27.68 11.03 17.26
CA GLY A 412 -27.10 9.75 17.63
C GLY A 412 -25.90 9.96 18.55
N ARG A 413 -25.64 8.98 19.42
CA ARG A 413 -24.54 9.02 20.39
C ARG A 413 -23.50 7.95 20.10
N LEU A 414 -22.24 8.33 20.14
CA LEU A 414 -21.10 7.45 19.95
C LEU A 414 -20.26 7.40 21.21
N VAL A 415 -19.96 6.19 21.66
CA VAL A 415 -19.02 5.95 22.77
C VAL A 415 -17.70 5.48 22.19
N THR A 416 -16.60 6.06 22.66
CA THR A 416 -15.26 5.80 22.13
C THR A 416 -14.28 5.41 23.23
N VAL A 417 -13.30 4.56 22.91
CA VAL A 417 -12.18 4.19 23.79
C VAL A 417 -10.85 4.54 23.16
N ALA A 418 -9.80 4.70 23.96
CA ALA A 418 -8.45 4.92 23.45
C ALA A 418 -8.01 3.77 22.52
N ALA A 419 -7.40 4.13 21.39
CA ALA A 419 -6.97 3.22 20.33
C ALA A 419 -5.58 3.62 19.81
N PRO A 420 -4.52 3.44 20.62
CA PRO A 420 -3.15 3.74 20.19
C PRO A 420 -2.73 2.80 19.06
N TRP A 421 -1.81 3.26 18.22
CA TRP A 421 -1.20 2.43 17.19
C TRP A 421 -0.43 1.27 17.82
N THR A 422 -0.65 0.07 17.32
CA THR A 422 0.22 -1.08 17.63
C THR A 422 1.49 -1.02 16.76
N VAL A 423 2.55 -1.73 17.17
CA VAL A 423 3.79 -1.83 16.37
C VAL A 423 3.52 -2.53 15.04
N GLU A 424 2.58 -3.48 15.01
CA GLU A 424 2.18 -4.24 13.82
C GLU A 424 1.46 -3.37 12.79
N GLU A 425 0.72 -2.36 13.26
CA GLU A 425 0.04 -1.39 12.40
C GLU A 425 1.00 -0.35 11.78
N ARG A 426 2.27 -0.29 12.23
CA ARG A 426 3.33 0.51 11.60
C ARG A 426 3.91 -0.21 10.38
N TRP A 427 3.05 -0.67 9.47
CA TRP A 427 3.45 -1.48 8.31
C TRP A 427 4.44 -0.77 7.36
N ARG A 428 4.58 0.57 7.43
CA ARG A 428 5.58 1.35 6.68
C ARG A 428 6.95 1.49 7.34
N ALA A 429 7.07 1.27 8.65
CA ALA A 429 8.24 1.67 9.44
C ALA A 429 9.52 0.85 9.16
N ARG A 430 9.59 0.05 8.09
CA ARG A 430 10.75 -0.81 7.81
C ARG A 430 11.27 -0.74 6.37
N ALA A 431 10.65 -0.01 5.46
CA ALA A 431 11.03 -0.04 4.05
C ALA A 431 10.92 1.33 3.35
N SER A 432 11.85 2.24 3.65
CA SER A 432 12.41 3.20 2.68
C SER A 432 13.46 4.11 3.34
N ALA A 433 14.62 3.54 3.66
CA ALA A 433 15.86 4.32 3.81
C ALA A 433 16.73 4.17 2.55
N VAL A 434 16.10 4.12 1.37
CA VAL A 434 16.80 4.15 0.09
C VAL A 434 16.42 5.46 -0.58
N GLU A 435 17.16 6.51 -0.22
CA GLU A 435 17.45 7.71 -1.02
C GLU A 435 16.45 7.95 -2.16
N SER A 436 15.27 8.48 -1.83
CA SER A 436 14.66 9.49 -2.67
C SER A 436 15.16 10.83 -2.14
N ASP A 437 16.07 11.46 -2.87
CA ASP A 437 16.41 12.88 -2.72
C ASP A 437 15.19 13.73 -3.17
N ASP A 438 14.08 13.59 -2.45
CA ASP A 438 12.91 14.43 -2.55
C ASP A 438 12.35 14.59 -1.14
N ASP A 439 12.39 15.83 -0.66
CA ASP A 439 12.34 16.22 0.75
C ASP A 439 11.10 15.67 1.47
N GLY A 440 11.34 14.80 2.45
CA GLY A 440 10.31 14.21 3.29
C GLY A 440 10.94 13.41 4.42
N GLU A 441 11.63 14.11 5.33
CA GLU A 441 12.24 13.54 6.53
C GLU A 441 11.22 12.76 7.38
N GLU A 442 11.19 11.44 7.25
CA GLU A 442 10.75 10.53 8.33
C GLU A 442 11.99 9.80 8.87
N SER A 443 12.85 10.54 9.59
CA SER A 443 13.79 9.93 10.54
C SER A 443 13.13 9.82 11.90
N ASP A 444 12.89 8.58 12.34
CA ASP A 444 12.34 8.22 13.66
C ASP A 444 13.38 8.37 14.79
N GLU A 445 13.93 9.57 14.97
CA GLU A 445 14.56 10.00 16.23
C GLU A 445 14.09 11.43 16.48
N GLU A 446 13.05 11.59 17.32
CA GLU A 446 12.28 12.83 17.45
C GLU A 446 11.64 13.22 16.11
N SER A 447 10.59 12.50 15.70
CA SER A 447 9.50 13.17 14.98
C SER A 447 9.18 14.39 15.82
N ASP A 448 9.61 15.54 15.34
CA ASP A 448 9.35 16.83 15.95
C ASP A 448 7.84 16.94 15.91
N GLY A 449 7.20 16.48 16.99
CA GLY A 449 5.78 16.19 17.01
C GLY A 449 5.08 17.41 16.44
N PHE A 450 4.17 17.19 15.48
CA PHE A 450 3.31 18.26 14.94
C PHE A 450 3.02 19.24 16.08
N GLU A 451 3.15 20.56 15.90
CA GLU A 451 3.10 21.53 17.03
C GLU A 451 1.92 21.28 18.02
N LEU A 452 0.85 20.65 17.52
CA LEU A 452 -0.33 20.16 18.22
C LEU A 452 -0.08 19.04 19.26
N GLU A 453 0.88 18.15 19.04
CA GLU A 453 1.29 17.07 19.96
C GLU A 453 2.25 17.59 21.04
N LYS A 454 2.82 18.79 20.86
CA LYS A 454 3.60 19.51 21.88
C LYS A 454 2.72 20.33 22.83
N GLU A 455 1.44 20.53 22.49
CA GLU A 455 0.47 21.17 23.36
C GLU A 455 0.13 20.30 24.56
N LYS A 456 -0.02 20.93 25.73
CA LYS A 456 -0.39 20.22 26.95
C LYS A 456 -1.91 20.12 27.05
N ALA A 457 -2.41 18.90 27.25
CA ALA A 457 -3.80 18.68 27.64
C ALA A 457 -4.12 19.44 28.93
N THR A 458 -5.31 20.02 29.00
CA THR A 458 -5.78 20.72 30.21
C THR A 458 -6.53 19.78 31.17
N ILE A 459 -6.83 18.57 30.72
CA ILE A 459 -7.53 17.52 31.46
C ILE A 459 -6.93 16.15 31.09
N ASP A 460 -6.91 15.24 32.06
CA ASP A 460 -6.51 13.86 31.83
C ASP A 460 -7.48 13.17 30.88
N GLU A 461 -6.95 12.38 29.94
CA GLU A 461 -7.76 11.66 28.97
C GLU A 461 -8.62 10.59 29.66
N PRO A 462 -9.97 10.67 29.58
CA PRO A 462 -10.83 9.65 30.15
C PRO A 462 -10.80 8.35 29.35
N LYS A 463 -11.12 7.24 30.03
CA LYS A 463 -11.23 5.91 29.40
C LYS A 463 -12.25 5.89 28.27
N GLU A 464 -13.38 6.57 28.46
CA GLU A 464 -14.47 6.67 27.50
C GLU A 464 -14.81 8.13 27.20
N LEU A 465 -15.05 8.45 25.93
CA LEU A 465 -15.59 9.74 25.51
C LEU A 465 -16.87 9.53 24.70
N GLU A 466 -17.87 10.36 24.99
CA GLU A 466 -19.15 10.38 24.28
C GLU A 466 -19.25 11.61 23.38
N ILE A 467 -19.52 11.41 22.10
CA ILE A 467 -19.84 12.48 21.15
C ILE A 467 -21.22 12.25 20.51
N TRP A 468 -21.79 13.31 19.95
CA TRP A 468 -23.09 13.27 19.26
C TRP A 468 -22.91 13.61 17.78
N TYR A 469 -23.76 13.05 16.93
CA TYR A 469 -23.71 13.26 15.48
C TYR A 469 -25.11 13.20 14.85
N GLU A 470 -25.24 13.83 13.70
CA GLU A 470 -26.45 13.93 12.88
C GLU A 470 -26.74 12.59 12.20
N ALA A 471 -27.27 11.65 12.99
CA ALA A 471 -27.51 10.28 12.59
C ALA A 471 -28.55 10.12 11.47
N ASP A 472 -29.42 11.12 11.29
CA ASP A 472 -30.39 11.22 10.20
C ASP A 472 -29.75 11.59 8.85
N GLN A 473 -28.55 12.18 8.86
CA GLN A 473 -27.76 12.48 7.66
C GLN A 473 -26.88 11.30 7.21
N PHE A 474 -26.78 10.24 8.03
CA PHE A 474 -26.00 9.06 7.69
C PHE A 474 -26.84 8.06 6.90
N GLU A 475 -26.52 7.89 5.62
CA GLU A 475 -27.28 7.03 4.70
C GLU A 475 -26.94 5.53 4.86
N GLY A 476 -25.89 5.19 5.60
CA GLY A 476 -25.46 3.81 5.86
C GLY A 476 -26.09 3.18 7.11
N ASP A 477 -25.86 1.87 7.30
CA ASP A 477 -26.18 1.21 8.57
C ASP A 477 -25.27 1.76 9.67
N GLN A 478 -25.85 2.38 10.70
CA GLN A 478 -25.11 2.95 11.83
C GLN A 478 -24.22 1.92 12.55
N SER A 479 -24.51 0.62 12.43
CA SER A 479 -23.66 -0.44 12.97
C SER A 479 -22.25 -0.45 12.36
N CYS A 480 -22.06 0.06 11.13
CA CYS A 480 -20.76 0.13 10.47
C CYS A 480 -19.83 1.19 11.10
N LEU A 481 -20.37 2.08 11.94
CA LEU A 481 -19.57 3.05 12.69
C LEU A 481 -18.83 2.40 13.87
N VAL A 482 -19.24 1.21 14.31
CA VAL A 482 -18.51 0.47 15.34
C VAL A 482 -17.16 0.02 14.78
N GLY A 483 -16.08 0.39 15.46
CA GLY A 483 -14.71 0.13 15.02
C GLY A 483 -14.06 1.32 14.29
N VAL A 484 -14.84 2.32 13.85
CA VAL A 484 -14.31 3.52 13.19
C VAL A 484 -13.32 4.25 14.10
N GLY A 485 -12.22 4.71 13.52
CA GLY A 485 -11.16 5.43 14.23
C GLY A 485 -11.31 6.94 14.10
N LEU A 486 -11.41 7.62 15.24
CA LEU A 486 -11.45 9.08 15.36
C LEU A 486 -10.10 9.59 15.83
N ARG A 487 -9.48 10.46 15.02
CA ARG A 487 -8.16 11.03 15.28
C ARG A 487 -8.21 12.53 15.22
N GLY A 488 -7.93 13.18 16.34
CA GLY A 488 -7.90 14.63 16.37
C GLY A 488 -8.09 15.22 17.75
N ARG A 489 -8.66 16.41 17.78
CA ARG A 489 -8.84 17.24 18.97
C ARG A 489 -10.15 16.90 19.65
N TRP A 490 -10.14 16.98 20.98
CA TRP A 490 -11.31 16.76 21.80
C TRP A 490 -11.47 17.93 22.77
N ALA A 491 -12.67 18.47 22.84
CA ALA A 491 -13.00 19.54 23.76
C ALA A 491 -14.17 19.13 24.65
N LEU A 492 -14.02 19.31 25.96
CA LEU A 492 -15.11 19.21 26.90
C LEU A 492 -15.86 20.54 26.89
N MET A 493 -17.04 20.55 26.29
CA MET A 493 -17.93 21.69 26.20
C MET A 493 -18.97 21.65 27.32
N GLY A 494 -19.44 22.80 27.77
CA GLY A 494 -20.56 22.88 28.70
C GLY A 494 -20.60 24.16 29.50
N ALA A 495 -21.49 24.18 30.49
CA ALA A 495 -21.53 25.22 31.52
C ALA A 495 -20.71 24.79 32.76
N GLU A 496 -20.12 25.73 33.48
CA GLU A 496 -19.27 25.46 34.66
C GLU A 496 -19.98 24.59 35.71
N ASP A 497 -21.21 24.96 36.06
CA ASP A 497 -22.05 24.27 37.05
C ASP A 497 -23.20 23.47 36.41
N GLY A 498 -23.04 23.07 35.14
CA GLY A 498 -24.11 22.47 34.34
C GLY A 498 -23.69 21.21 33.59
N PRO A 499 -24.53 20.76 32.63
CA PRO A 499 -24.21 19.61 31.80
C PRO A 499 -22.96 19.86 30.95
N ARG A 500 -22.18 18.79 30.74
CA ARG A 500 -20.93 18.79 29.97
C ARG A 500 -20.96 17.65 28.96
N TRP A 501 -20.30 17.84 27.82
CA TRP A 501 -20.23 16.87 26.74
C TRP A 501 -18.94 17.02 25.94
N TRP A 502 -18.52 15.99 25.22
CA TRP A 502 -17.37 16.08 24.33
C TRP A 502 -17.79 16.51 22.93
N SER A 503 -16.93 17.32 22.30
CA SER A 503 -16.95 17.64 20.88
C SER A 503 -15.64 17.19 20.26
N PHE A 504 -15.73 16.61 19.07
CA PHE A 504 -14.58 16.10 18.32
C PHE A 504 -14.29 16.96 17.09
N LYS A 505 -13.01 17.15 16.78
CA LYS A 505 -12.56 17.78 15.54
C LYS A 505 -11.46 16.92 14.93
N ALA A 506 -11.70 16.41 13.73
CA ALA A 506 -10.73 15.56 13.04
C ALA A 506 -9.45 16.36 12.71
N LYS A 507 -8.28 15.77 12.93
CA LYS A 507 -6.98 16.36 12.53
C LYS A 507 -6.66 16.04 11.07
N ASP A 508 -6.90 14.79 10.69
CA ASP A 508 -6.63 14.29 9.34
C ASP A 508 -7.95 13.74 8.79
N PHE A 509 -8.10 12.42 8.76
CA PHE A 509 -9.27 11.70 8.29
C PHE A 509 -9.75 10.68 9.33
N VAL A 510 -11.03 10.35 9.23
CA VAL A 510 -11.65 9.25 9.97
C VAL A 510 -11.18 7.91 9.38
N LEU A 511 -10.75 6.98 10.24
CA LEU A 511 -10.29 5.66 9.83
C LEU A 511 -11.45 4.67 9.70
N PRO A 512 -11.46 3.82 8.65
CA PRO A 512 -12.53 2.85 8.43
C PRO A 512 -12.53 1.77 9.50
N ALA A 513 -13.69 1.19 9.81
CA ALA A 513 -13.89 0.27 10.94
C ALA A 513 -12.93 -0.93 11.00
N PHE A 514 -12.48 -1.42 9.83
CA PHE A 514 -11.58 -2.57 9.74
C PHE A 514 -10.13 -2.27 10.16
N TRP A 515 -9.75 -1.00 10.40
CA TRP A 515 -8.35 -0.61 10.63
C TRP A 515 -7.68 -1.27 11.84
N GLN A 516 -8.44 -1.60 12.89
CA GLN A 516 -8.00 -2.31 14.11
C GLN A 516 -8.92 -3.50 14.46
N SER A 517 -9.26 -4.29 13.44
CA SER A 517 -10.16 -5.45 13.52
C SER A 517 -9.48 -6.77 13.81
#